data_AF-A0A804HYI1-F1
#
_entry.id   AF-A0A804HYI1-F1
#
_cell.length_a   1.000
_cell.length_b   1.000
_cell.length_c   1.000
_cell.angle_alpha   90.00
_cell.angle_beta   90.00
_cell.angle_gamma   90.00
#
_symmetry.space_group_name_H-M   'P 1'
#
loop_
_entity.id
_entity.type
_entity.pdbx_description
1 polymer ?
#
loop_
_entity_poly.entity_id
_entity_poly.type
_entity_poly.pdbx_seq_one_letter_code
_entity_poly.pdbx_strand_id
1 'polypeptide(L)'
;MSGGEGGTGRGNPSPNLEWRFNQTLRNVQGLLRGRSFPGKVLLTRKSEPLNVNDSPVRSKEITRSYSENDRGDQHACSSHEAEVQSSGRTASNTILQKTNISTSNNANTPPDAKGSVSGARATDSARIAKFTKELSRPAVILEKLRELSWSGIPPYMRPNIWRLLLGYASPNTDRREGILARKRLEYVDCVSQYYDIPDSERSDDEINMLRQIAVDCPRTVPDVTFFQHAQIQKSLERILYTWAIRHPASGYVQGINDLVTPFLMVFLSEHLNGSMENWSISDLSPQMISNIEADCYWCLSKLLDGMQDHYTFAQPGIQHLVFRLRELVRRIDEPVSRHMEKHGLEFLQFAFRWFNCLLIREIPFHLVTRLWDTYLAEGDSLPDFLVYISASLLLTWSDKLLKLDFQEMVMFLQHLPTLDWTHHELEMVLSRAFMWHTMFSSSPNHLAS
;
A
#
# COMPACT_ATOMS: atom_id res chain seq x y z
N MET A 1 -16.86 6.20 -63.38
CA MET A 1 -16.27 7.52 -63.11
C MET A 1 -16.25 7.72 -61.60
N SER A 2 -15.05 7.70 -61.04
CA SER A 2 -14.51 8.27 -59.79
C SER A 2 -15.36 8.43 -58.51
N GLY A 3 -14.74 7.99 -57.40
CA GLY A 3 -14.85 8.57 -56.05
C GLY A 3 -15.57 7.66 -55.04
N GLY A 4 -15.07 7.35 -53.85
CA GLY A 4 -13.83 7.68 -53.13
C GLY A 4 -13.91 6.96 -51.77
N GLU A 5 -12.82 6.30 -51.36
CA GLU A 5 -12.74 5.58 -50.08
C GLU A 5 -12.49 6.56 -48.92
N GLY A 6 -13.40 6.59 -47.95
CA GLY A 6 -13.26 7.34 -46.71
C GLY A 6 -12.60 6.48 -45.63
N GLY A 7 -11.29 6.64 -45.46
CA GLY A 7 -10.54 6.07 -44.33
C GLY A 7 -10.85 6.78 -43.03
N THR A 8 -11.39 6.06 -42.05
CA THR A 8 -11.57 6.53 -40.67
C THR A 8 -10.23 6.54 -39.93
N GLY A 9 -9.60 7.71 -39.85
CA GLY A 9 -8.42 7.92 -39.00
C GLY A 9 -8.81 7.89 -37.52
N ARG A 10 -8.34 6.87 -36.80
CA ARG A 10 -8.24 6.93 -35.33
C ARG A 10 -7.21 8.02 -34.99
N GLY A 11 -7.68 9.12 -34.43
CA GLY A 11 -6.81 10.20 -33.96
C GLY A 11 -5.97 9.72 -32.78
N ASN A 12 -4.65 9.57 -33.00
CA ASN A 12 -3.69 9.58 -31.90
C ASN A 12 -3.79 10.93 -31.17
N PRO A 13 -3.71 10.96 -29.83
CA PRO A 13 -3.63 12.22 -29.10
C PRO A 13 -2.42 13.02 -29.59
N SER A 14 -2.56 14.35 -29.67
CA SER A 14 -1.49 15.20 -30.18
C SER A 14 -0.24 15.08 -29.29
N PRO A 15 0.98 15.04 -29.87
CA PRO A 15 2.22 14.89 -29.11
C PRO A 15 2.44 15.99 -28.06
N ASN A 16 1.74 17.11 -28.19
CA ASN A 16 1.78 18.23 -27.24
C ASN A 16 0.97 17.95 -25.95
N LEU A 17 -0.12 17.18 -26.04
CA LEU A 17 -0.91 16.76 -24.87
C LEU A 17 -0.15 15.71 -24.06
N GLU A 18 0.45 14.73 -24.74
CA GLU A 18 1.26 13.68 -24.13
C GLU A 18 2.55 14.24 -23.47
N TRP A 19 3.19 15.25 -24.09
CA TRP A 19 4.33 15.93 -23.49
C TRP A 19 3.96 16.73 -22.24
N ARG A 20 2.91 17.55 -22.28
CA ARG A 20 2.41 18.30 -21.12
C ARG A 20 1.99 17.36 -20.00
N PHE A 21 1.34 16.25 -20.35
CA PHE A 21 0.92 15.23 -19.42
C PHE A 21 2.10 14.54 -18.73
N ASN A 22 3.10 14.09 -19.49
CA ASN A 22 4.32 13.50 -18.94
C ASN A 22 5.09 14.50 -18.07
N GLN A 23 5.02 15.79 -18.38
CA GLN A 23 5.59 16.84 -17.53
C GLN A 23 4.80 17.00 -16.23
N THR A 24 3.47 17.00 -16.26
CA THR A 24 2.63 17.01 -15.04
C THR A 24 2.88 15.76 -14.19
N LEU A 25 2.99 14.58 -14.80
CA LEU A 25 3.30 13.33 -14.10
C LEU A 25 4.66 13.41 -13.39
N ARG A 26 5.71 13.90 -14.07
CA ARG A 26 7.03 14.11 -13.45
C ARG A 26 6.97 15.14 -12.31
N ASN A 27 6.18 16.20 -12.47
CA ASN A 27 5.99 17.21 -11.43
C ASN A 27 5.26 16.63 -10.20
N VAL A 28 4.19 15.85 -10.42
CA VAL A 28 3.41 15.20 -9.35
C VAL A 28 4.22 14.12 -8.64
N GLN A 29 4.94 13.27 -9.38
CA GLN A 29 5.91 12.33 -8.81
C GLN A 29 7.01 13.08 -8.02
N GLY A 30 7.45 14.25 -8.50
CA GLY A 30 8.38 15.13 -7.79
C GLY A 30 7.80 15.73 -6.50
N LEU A 31 6.51 16.08 -6.49
CA LEU A 31 5.78 16.55 -5.30
C LEU A 31 5.63 15.44 -4.26
N LEU A 32 5.44 14.19 -4.68
CA LEU A 32 5.39 13.02 -3.79
C LEU A 32 6.73 12.70 -3.13
N ARG A 33 7.87 13.12 -3.69
CA ARG A 33 9.21 12.89 -3.12
C ARG A 33 9.47 13.59 -1.78
N GLY A 34 8.55 14.44 -1.30
CA GLY A 34 8.64 15.07 0.00
C GLY A 34 9.76 16.11 0.05
N ARG A 35 9.43 17.35 -0.33
CA ARG A 35 10.12 18.53 0.19
C ARG A 35 9.12 19.31 1.03
N SER A 36 9.46 19.47 2.31
CA SER A 36 8.97 20.59 3.11
C SER A 36 9.14 21.87 2.29
N PHE A 37 8.04 22.59 2.03
CA PHE A 37 8.08 23.89 1.39
C PHE A 37 8.29 24.97 2.45
N PRO A 38 9.44 25.66 2.51
CA PRO A 38 9.48 27.01 3.03
C PRO A 38 9.15 27.98 1.88
N GLY A 39 8.01 28.66 2.01
CA GLY A 39 7.76 30.02 1.50
C GLY A 39 8.00 30.33 0.01
N LYS A 40 6.90 30.67 -0.69
CA LYS A 40 6.80 31.53 -1.88
C LYS A 40 7.63 31.12 -3.12
N VAL A 41 6.96 30.52 -4.10
CA VAL A 41 7.41 30.58 -5.51
C VAL A 41 6.31 31.22 -6.35
N LEU A 42 6.58 32.44 -6.82
CA LEU A 42 5.82 33.13 -7.85
C LEU A 42 6.09 32.42 -9.19
N LEU A 43 5.12 31.69 -9.73
CA LEU A 43 5.16 31.22 -11.13
C LEU A 43 4.81 32.40 -12.05
N THR A 44 5.84 33.11 -12.51
CA THR A 44 5.68 34.09 -13.59
C THR A 44 5.61 33.38 -14.94
N ARG A 45 4.52 33.63 -15.65
CA ARG A 45 4.27 33.19 -17.03
C ARG A 45 5.26 33.91 -17.96
N LYS A 46 6.17 33.19 -18.62
CA LYS A 46 6.96 33.72 -19.74
C LYS A 46 6.52 33.10 -21.06
N SER A 47 6.17 34.00 -21.97
CA SER A 47 5.83 33.83 -23.37
C SER A 47 7.01 33.34 -24.21
N GLU A 48 6.68 32.62 -25.30
CA GLU A 48 7.57 32.11 -26.35
C GLU A 48 8.50 33.19 -26.95
N PRO A 49 9.61 32.74 -27.59
CA PRO A 49 9.89 33.28 -28.92
C PRO A 49 10.37 32.24 -29.97
N LEU A 50 9.74 32.33 -31.14
CA LEU A 50 10.20 32.30 -32.54
C LEU A 50 11.52 31.58 -32.96
N ASN A 51 11.36 30.76 -34.01
CA ASN A 51 12.34 30.15 -34.92
C ASN A 51 13.42 31.10 -35.50
N VAL A 52 14.67 30.63 -35.61
CA VAL A 52 15.58 30.81 -36.78
C VAL A 52 16.54 29.61 -36.92
N ASN A 53 16.76 29.19 -38.16
CA ASN A 53 17.60 28.08 -38.66
C ASN A 53 19.12 28.21 -38.41
N ASP A 54 19.80 27.06 -38.29
CA ASP A 54 20.90 26.53 -39.16
C ASP A 54 21.99 25.75 -38.40
N SER A 55 22.27 24.55 -38.91
CA SER A 55 23.25 23.51 -38.50
C SER A 55 24.69 23.79 -39.01
N PRO A 56 25.69 22.87 -38.89
CA PRO A 56 26.15 21.97 -37.80
C PRO A 56 27.69 22.12 -37.55
N VAL A 57 28.32 21.28 -36.68
CA VAL A 57 29.64 20.59 -36.85
C VAL A 57 30.46 20.38 -35.55
N ARG A 58 30.92 19.11 -35.42
CA ARG A 58 32.14 18.53 -34.77
C ARG A 58 32.24 18.22 -33.26
N SER A 59 32.33 16.90 -33.06
CA SER A 59 33.19 16.11 -32.18
C SER A 59 34.55 16.71 -31.75
N LYS A 60 34.96 16.33 -30.53
CA LYS A 60 36.36 15.98 -30.19
C LYS A 60 36.43 15.16 -28.90
N GLU A 61 36.99 13.97 -29.02
CA GLU A 61 37.62 13.17 -27.98
C GLU A 61 38.85 13.90 -27.42
N ILE A 62 39.17 13.70 -26.14
CA ILE A 62 40.54 13.82 -25.60
C ILE A 62 40.80 12.67 -24.62
N THR A 63 41.82 11.89 -24.97
CA THR A 63 42.51 10.83 -24.24
C THR A 63 43.63 11.35 -23.30
N ARG A 64 43.87 10.57 -22.22
CA ARG A 64 45.15 10.18 -21.56
C ARG A 64 46.00 11.17 -20.74
N SER A 65 46.31 10.78 -19.50
CA SER A 65 47.63 10.31 -18.98
C SER A 65 47.54 10.02 -17.46
N TYR A 66 47.76 8.81 -16.92
CA TYR A 66 48.99 8.04 -16.61
C TYR A 66 49.97 8.61 -15.54
N SER A 67 50.09 7.88 -14.42
CA SER A 67 51.30 7.55 -13.59
C SER A 67 50.74 6.82 -12.35
N GLU A 68 50.88 5.52 -12.06
CA GLU A 68 52.03 4.59 -11.93
C GLU A 68 53.11 4.99 -10.92
N ASN A 69 53.13 4.27 -9.78
CA ASN A 69 54.23 3.50 -9.16
C ASN A 69 53.62 2.71 -7.97
N ASP A 70 53.54 1.37 -7.96
CA ASP A 70 54.57 0.35 -7.61
C ASP A 70 55.20 0.59 -6.21
N ARG A 71 55.40 -0.35 -5.28
CA ARG A 71 55.44 -1.83 -5.30
C ARG A 71 55.68 -2.39 -3.87
N GLY A 72 55.33 -3.66 -3.63
CA GLY A 72 55.98 -4.58 -2.66
C GLY A 72 55.43 -4.59 -1.21
N ASP A 73 55.34 -5.70 -0.47
CA ASP A 73 55.82 -7.08 -0.69
C ASP A 73 55.17 -8.05 0.33
N GLN A 74 55.39 -9.35 0.11
CA GLN A 74 54.78 -10.54 0.72
C GLN A 74 55.25 -10.88 2.16
N HIS A 75 54.46 -11.64 2.95
CA HIS A 75 54.82 -12.97 3.52
C HIS A 75 53.95 -13.48 4.71
N ALA A 76 53.52 -14.74 4.57
CA ALA A 76 53.53 -15.89 5.52
C ALA A 76 52.81 -15.90 6.90
N CYS A 77 51.77 -16.76 6.97
CA CYS A 77 51.59 -17.97 7.82
C CYS A 77 52.13 -18.02 9.27
N SER A 78 51.25 -18.31 10.26
CA SER A 78 51.42 -19.40 11.26
C SER A 78 50.28 -19.44 12.30
N SER A 79 49.83 -20.66 12.55
CA SER A 79 48.99 -21.20 13.62
C SER A 79 49.48 -20.95 15.06
N HIS A 80 48.56 -20.98 16.04
CA HIS A 80 48.77 -21.68 17.32
C HIS A 80 47.43 -21.96 18.05
N GLU A 81 47.19 -23.24 18.31
CA GLU A 81 46.30 -23.76 19.35
C GLU A 81 46.98 -23.69 20.74
N ALA A 82 46.19 -23.60 21.81
CA ALA A 82 46.44 -24.32 23.07
C ALA A 82 45.21 -24.27 24.00
N GLU A 83 44.72 -25.46 24.36
CA GLU A 83 43.83 -25.76 25.49
C GLU A 83 44.51 -25.53 26.85
N VAL A 84 43.73 -25.53 27.94
CA VAL A 84 43.83 -26.48 29.09
C VAL A 84 43.17 -25.90 30.38
N GLN A 85 42.12 -26.60 30.86
CA GLN A 85 41.78 -27.11 32.22
C GLN A 85 41.99 -26.22 33.47
N SER A 86 41.32 -26.38 34.63
CA SER A 86 40.14 -27.09 35.15
C SER A 86 39.96 -26.65 36.63
N SER A 87 38.94 -27.17 37.31
CA SER A 87 38.78 -27.28 38.79
C SER A 87 38.18 -26.05 39.49
N GLY A 88 37.23 -26.15 40.42
CA GLY A 88 36.77 -27.33 41.18
C GLY A 88 35.43 -27.08 41.91
N ARG A 89 34.92 -28.18 42.48
CA ARG A 89 33.64 -28.37 43.19
C ARG A 89 33.57 -27.68 44.56
N THR A 90 32.36 -27.29 44.98
CA THR A 90 31.85 -27.63 46.33
C THR A 90 30.31 -27.61 46.38
N ALA A 91 29.75 -28.62 47.05
CA ALA A 91 28.32 -28.82 47.30
C ALA A 91 27.93 -28.32 48.70
N SER A 92 26.65 -27.97 48.90
CA SER A 92 25.73 -28.68 49.83
C SER A 92 24.62 -27.81 50.44
N ASN A 93 23.41 -28.39 50.41
CA ASN A 93 22.35 -28.47 51.43
C ASN A 93 21.43 -27.27 51.73
N THR A 94 20.13 -27.37 51.42
CA THR A 94 18.96 -27.92 52.20
C THR A 94 18.31 -26.80 53.04
N ILE A 95 17.02 -26.45 52.91
CA ILE A 95 15.81 -26.99 53.59
C ILE A 95 14.63 -26.15 53.02
N LEU A 96 13.58 -26.66 52.34
CA LEU A 96 12.41 -27.47 52.70
C LEU A 96 11.34 -26.83 53.63
N GLN A 97 10.09 -26.93 53.16
CA GLN A 97 8.79 -26.86 53.88
C GLN A 97 8.23 -25.44 54.17
N LYS A 98 6.93 -25.15 54.07
CA LYS A 98 5.71 -25.98 54.00
C LYS A 98 4.50 -25.11 53.61
N THR A 99 3.60 -25.69 52.82
CA THR A 99 2.12 -25.67 52.87
C THR A 99 1.38 -24.54 53.61
N ASN A 100 0.30 -24.01 53.01
CA ASN A 100 -1.08 -24.32 53.43
C ASN A 100 -2.18 -23.76 52.52
N ILE A 101 -3.27 -24.54 52.49
CA ILE A 101 -4.55 -24.40 51.78
C ILE A 101 -5.44 -23.38 52.51
N SER A 102 -6.26 -22.60 51.78
CA SER A 102 -7.68 -22.35 52.15
C SER A 102 -8.47 -21.57 51.09
N THR A 103 -9.61 -22.15 50.74
CA THR A 103 -10.78 -21.62 50.02
C THR A 103 -11.42 -20.41 50.72
N SER A 104 -11.91 -19.43 49.96
CA SER A 104 -13.30 -18.93 50.07
C SER A 104 -13.67 -17.93 48.98
N ASN A 105 -14.88 -18.09 48.46
CA ASN A 105 -15.61 -17.15 47.61
C ASN A 105 -15.84 -15.82 48.34
N ASN A 106 -15.77 -14.70 47.62
CA ASN A 106 -16.82 -13.68 47.71
C ASN A 106 -16.82 -12.76 46.48
N ALA A 107 -18.01 -12.63 45.91
CA ALA A 107 -18.37 -11.66 44.89
C ALA A 107 -18.26 -10.23 45.43
N ASN A 108 -17.87 -9.29 44.55
CA ASN A 108 -18.17 -7.86 44.66
C ASN A 108 -17.99 -7.18 43.29
N THR A 109 -19.09 -6.95 42.58
CA THR A 109 -19.27 -5.80 41.65
C THR A 109 -19.44 -4.53 42.49
N PRO A 110 -19.04 -3.30 42.06
CA PRO A 110 -19.69 -2.50 40.99
C PRO A 110 -18.73 -1.44 40.33
N PRO A 111 -19.18 -0.36 39.63
CA PRO A 111 -20.41 -0.10 38.87
C PRO A 111 -20.20 0.33 37.39
N ASP A 112 -21.32 0.31 36.68
CA ASP A 112 -21.66 0.87 35.37
C ASP A 112 -20.82 2.01 34.76
N ALA A 113 -20.28 1.74 33.56
CA ALA A 113 -20.09 2.75 32.52
C ALA A 113 -21.28 2.68 31.55
N LYS A 114 -22.09 3.74 31.56
CA LYS A 114 -23.27 3.95 30.74
C LYS A 114 -22.95 3.91 29.24
N GLY A 115 -23.83 3.27 28.48
CA GLY A 115 -24.05 3.60 27.06
C GLY A 115 -23.74 2.53 26.02
N SER A 116 -23.89 1.24 26.32
CA SER A 116 -23.85 0.22 25.26
C SER A 116 -25.22 0.03 24.63
N VAL A 117 -25.30 0.37 23.34
CA VAL A 117 -26.43 0.07 22.45
C VAL A 117 -26.68 -1.44 22.47
N SER A 118 -27.68 -1.87 23.23
CA SER A 118 -28.05 -3.30 23.40
C SER A 118 -28.37 -4.00 22.06
N GLY A 119 -28.67 -3.23 21.01
CA GLY A 119 -28.87 -3.73 19.65
C GLY A 119 -27.60 -4.05 18.85
N ALA A 120 -26.45 -3.41 19.14
CA ALA A 120 -25.22 -3.58 18.35
C ALA A 120 -24.50 -4.92 18.64
N ARG A 121 -24.60 -5.42 19.88
CA ARG A 121 -23.96 -6.69 20.26
C ARG A 121 -24.64 -7.92 19.64
N ALA A 122 -25.95 -7.86 19.43
CA ALA A 122 -26.71 -8.94 18.81
C ALA A 122 -26.42 -9.05 17.30
N THR A 123 -26.25 -7.89 16.62
CA THR A 123 -25.88 -7.85 15.20
C THR A 123 -24.45 -8.35 14.96
N ASP A 124 -23.53 -8.05 15.87
CA ASP A 124 -22.14 -8.53 15.79
C ASP A 124 -22.03 -10.03 16.02
N SER A 125 -22.75 -10.57 17.01
CA SER A 125 -22.77 -12.03 17.26
C SER A 125 -23.34 -12.80 16.07
N ALA A 126 -24.44 -12.32 15.46
CA ALA A 126 -25.00 -12.92 14.27
C ALA A 126 -24.06 -12.83 13.05
N ARG A 127 -23.33 -11.72 12.91
CA ARG A 127 -22.31 -11.56 11.85
C ARG A 127 -21.16 -12.54 12.04
N ILE A 128 -20.63 -12.65 13.24
CA ILE A 128 -19.58 -13.61 13.61
C ILE A 128 -20.04 -15.03 13.30
N ALA A 129 -21.26 -15.40 13.71
CA ALA A 129 -21.81 -16.73 13.43
C ALA A 129 -21.87 -17.06 11.93
N LYS A 130 -22.18 -16.08 11.07
CA LYS A 130 -22.17 -16.25 9.60
C LYS A 130 -20.76 -16.53 9.07
N PHE A 131 -19.76 -15.76 9.50
CA PHE A 131 -18.37 -16.01 9.10
C PHE A 131 -17.85 -17.35 9.63
N THR A 132 -18.08 -17.66 10.90
CA THR A 132 -17.67 -18.93 11.51
C THR A 132 -18.29 -20.12 10.79
N LYS A 133 -19.57 -20.02 10.40
CA LYS A 133 -20.24 -21.06 9.61
C LYS A 133 -19.59 -21.25 8.23
N GLU A 134 -19.17 -20.17 7.58
CA GLU A 134 -18.56 -20.27 6.25
C GLU A 134 -17.11 -20.78 6.32
N LEU A 135 -16.34 -20.35 7.32
CA LEU A 135 -14.95 -20.77 7.53
C LEU A 135 -14.82 -22.21 8.06
N SER A 136 -15.86 -22.77 8.69
CA SER A 136 -15.85 -24.15 9.19
C SER A 136 -16.11 -25.20 8.09
N ARG A 137 -16.42 -24.77 6.87
CA ARG A 137 -16.59 -25.69 5.74
C ARG A 137 -15.25 -26.37 5.38
N PRO A 138 -15.29 -27.62 4.87
CA PRO A 138 -14.10 -28.26 4.31
C PRO A 138 -13.48 -27.45 3.18
N ALA A 139 -14.33 -26.85 2.34
CA ALA A 139 -13.98 -25.90 1.29
C ALA A 139 -14.81 -24.63 1.45
N VAL A 140 -14.12 -23.51 1.69
CA VAL A 140 -14.75 -22.19 1.86
C VAL A 140 -15.28 -21.69 0.51
N ILE A 141 -16.52 -21.20 0.47
CA ILE A 141 -17.09 -20.59 -0.74
C ILE A 141 -16.65 -19.12 -0.77
N LEU A 142 -15.64 -18.82 -1.59
CA LEU A 142 -15.05 -17.49 -1.68
C LEU A 142 -16.07 -16.40 -2.04
N GLU A 143 -17.03 -16.71 -2.91
CA GLU A 143 -18.07 -15.75 -3.29
C GLU A 143 -18.94 -15.36 -2.09
N LYS A 144 -19.33 -16.35 -1.27
CA LYS A 144 -20.08 -16.06 -0.06
C LYS A 144 -19.25 -15.29 0.96
N LEU A 145 -17.95 -15.58 1.02
CA LEU A 145 -17.02 -14.87 1.89
C LEU A 145 -16.84 -13.40 1.45
N ARG A 146 -16.81 -13.11 0.14
CA ARG A 146 -16.79 -11.75 -0.41
C ARG A 146 -18.03 -10.97 -0.02
N GLU A 147 -19.23 -11.55 -0.24
CA GLU A 147 -20.50 -10.92 0.14
C GLU A 147 -20.54 -10.54 1.63
N LEU A 148 -20.06 -11.42 2.52
CA LEU A 148 -20.01 -11.14 3.95
C LEU A 148 -18.98 -10.05 4.29
N SER A 149 -17.80 -10.13 3.68
CA SER A 149 -16.67 -9.23 3.91
C SER A 149 -16.91 -7.79 3.45
N TRP A 150 -17.77 -7.59 2.43
CA TRP A 150 -18.05 -6.27 1.85
C TRP A 150 -18.48 -5.23 2.88
N SER A 151 -19.26 -5.66 3.88
CA SER A 151 -19.77 -4.82 4.98
C SER A 151 -18.84 -4.72 6.21
N GLY A 152 -17.60 -5.17 6.07
CA GLY A 152 -16.58 -5.18 7.11
C GLY A 152 -16.42 -6.52 7.81
N ILE A 153 -15.17 -6.87 8.10
CA ILE A 153 -14.76 -8.13 8.71
C ILE A 153 -14.47 -7.93 10.20
N PRO A 154 -14.91 -8.83 11.11
CA PRO A 154 -14.51 -8.79 12.51
C PRO A 154 -12.97 -8.82 12.67
N PRO A 155 -12.36 -7.94 13.49
CA PRO A 155 -10.91 -7.75 13.52
C PRO A 155 -10.08 -9.04 13.65
N TYR A 156 -10.44 -9.91 14.60
CA TYR A 156 -9.72 -11.18 14.85
C TYR A 156 -9.87 -12.23 13.74
N MET A 157 -10.79 -12.04 12.80
CA MET A 157 -11.00 -12.94 11.66
C MET A 157 -10.30 -12.44 10.38
N ARG A 158 -9.88 -11.16 10.35
CA ARG A 158 -9.21 -10.55 9.18
C ARG A 158 -7.99 -11.32 8.70
N PRO A 159 -7.06 -11.79 9.56
CA PRO A 159 -5.85 -12.47 9.08
C PRO A 159 -6.18 -13.65 8.17
N ASN A 160 -7.06 -14.56 8.62
CA ASN A 160 -7.45 -15.71 7.83
C ASN A 160 -8.28 -15.33 6.58
N ILE A 161 -9.24 -14.41 6.73
CA ILE A 161 -10.13 -14.01 5.63
C ILE A 161 -9.37 -13.27 4.53
N TRP A 162 -8.46 -12.36 4.87
CA TRP A 162 -7.64 -11.63 3.89
C TRP A 162 -6.76 -12.59 3.08
N ARG A 163 -6.11 -13.56 3.73
CA ARG A 163 -5.34 -14.61 3.02
C ARG A 163 -6.23 -15.40 2.04
N LEU A 164 -7.49 -15.69 2.40
CA LEU A 164 -8.44 -16.40 1.55
C LEU A 164 -8.94 -15.55 0.37
N LEU A 165 -9.34 -14.30 0.62
CA LEU A 165 -9.87 -13.40 -0.40
C LEU A 165 -8.85 -13.06 -1.49
N LEU A 166 -7.57 -12.94 -1.10
CA LEU A 166 -6.45 -12.74 -2.02
C LEU A 166 -5.99 -14.03 -2.73
N GLY A 167 -6.61 -15.17 -2.43
CA GLY A 167 -6.22 -16.46 -3.01
C GLY A 167 -4.83 -16.93 -2.58
N TYR A 168 -4.26 -16.36 -1.51
CA TYR A 168 -2.99 -16.80 -0.94
C TYR A 168 -3.17 -18.09 -0.13
N ALA A 169 -4.19 -18.15 0.71
CA ALA A 169 -4.61 -19.36 1.41
C ALA A 169 -5.56 -20.19 0.55
N SER A 170 -5.42 -21.51 0.60
CA SER A 170 -6.34 -22.43 -0.06
C SER A 170 -7.75 -22.35 0.55
N PRO A 171 -8.81 -22.31 -0.27
CA PRO A 171 -10.19 -22.46 0.20
C PRO A 171 -10.42 -23.80 0.89
N ASN A 172 -9.73 -24.86 0.45
CA ASN A 172 -9.75 -26.17 1.08
C ASN A 172 -8.88 -26.15 2.35
N THR A 173 -9.49 -26.48 3.49
CA THR A 173 -8.89 -26.36 4.82
C THR A 173 -7.75 -27.35 5.04
N ASP A 174 -7.87 -28.57 4.51
CA ASP A 174 -6.85 -29.64 4.58
C ASP A 174 -5.52 -29.26 3.91
N ARG A 175 -5.56 -28.45 2.85
CA ARG A 175 -4.37 -28.02 2.10
C ARG A 175 -3.80 -26.69 2.57
N ARG A 176 -4.51 -25.96 3.44
CA ARG A 176 -4.21 -24.56 3.77
C ARG A 176 -2.85 -24.41 4.44
N GLU A 177 -2.63 -25.11 5.56
CA GLU A 177 -1.36 -25.03 6.29
C GLU A 177 -0.16 -25.50 5.45
N GLY A 178 -0.32 -26.56 4.67
CA GLY A 178 0.74 -27.05 3.78
C GLY A 178 1.14 -26.04 2.70
N ILE A 179 0.17 -25.33 2.11
CA ILE A 179 0.44 -24.28 1.12
C ILE A 179 1.09 -23.06 1.78
N LEU A 180 0.59 -22.62 2.94
CA LEU A 180 1.17 -21.49 3.67
C LEU A 180 2.61 -21.79 4.10
N ALA A 181 2.88 -22.97 4.66
CA ALA A 181 4.22 -23.38 5.06
C ALA A 181 5.19 -23.41 3.87
N ARG A 182 4.77 -23.99 2.74
CA ARG A 182 5.58 -24.00 1.51
C ARG A 182 5.86 -22.60 0.99
N LYS A 183 4.84 -21.73 0.97
CA LYS A 183 4.98 -20.34 0.49
C LYS A 183 5.84 -19.48 1.40
N ARG A 184 5.78 -19.70 2.72
CA ARG A 184 6.66 -19.05 3.69
C ARG A 184 8.12 -19.43 3.46
N LEU A 185 8.40 -20.72 3.22
CA LEU A 185 9.74 -21.17 2.85
C LEU A 185 10.21 -20.57 1.52
N GLU A 186 9.34 -20.56 0.49
CA GLU A 186 9.65 -19.95 -0.81
C GLU A 186 10.02 -18.46 -0.68
N TYR A 187 9.39 -17.71 0.23
CA TYR A 187 9.77 -16.32 0.52
C TYR A 187 11.15 -16.24 1.18
N VAL A 188 11.45 -17.09 2.17
CA VAL A 188 12.77 -17.13 2.81
C VAL A 188 13.88 -17.41 1.80
N ASP A 189 13.65 -18.35 0.88
CA ASP A 189 14.59 -18.65 -0.20
C ASP A 189 14.81 -17.44 -1.11
N CYS A 190 13.75 -16.67 -1.41
CA CYS A 190 13.87 -15.43 -2.19
C CYS A 190 14.65 -14.35 -1.47
N VAL A 191 14.41 -14.15 -0.17
CA VAL A 191 15.17 -13.18 0.64
C VAL A 191 16.64 -13.57 0.64
N SER A 192 16.95 -14.85 0.85
CA SER A 192 18.34 -15.35 0.82
C SER A 192 18.99 -15.16 -0.54
N GLN A 193 18.24 -15.34 -1.64
CA GLN A 193 18.77 -15.24 -3.00
C GLN A 193 18.99 -13.79 -3.45
N TYR A 194 18.09 -12.87 -3.07
CA TYR A 194 18.09 -11.51 -3.63
C TYR A 194 18.49 -10.44 -2.62
N TYR A 195 18.04 -10.54 -1.37
CA TYR A 195 18.24 -9.51 -0.36
C TYR A 195 19.49 -9.76 0.48
N ASP A 196 19.73 -10.98 0.96
CA ASP A 196 20.87 -11.32 1.82
C ASP A 196 22.17 -11.57 1.02
N ILE A 197 22.46 -10.70 0.04
CA ILE A 197 23.69 -10.72 -0.76
C ILE A 197 24.57 -9.51 -0.44
N PRO A 198 25.90 -9.61 -0.57
CA PRO A 198 26.80 -8.48 -0.39
C PRO A 198 26.53 -7.36 -1.39
N ASP A 199 26.73 -6.10 -0.97
CA ASP A 199 26.59 -4.93 -1.86
C ASP A 199 27.51 -4.99 -3.09
N SER A 200 28.64 -5.71 -3.02
CA SER A 200 29.56 -5.92 -4.15
C SER A 200 28.99 -6.78 -5.27
N GLU A 201 27.96 -7.57 -4.99
CA GLU A 201 27.29 -8.44 -5.98
C GLU A 201 26.06 -7.76 -6.60
N ARG A 202 25.66 -6.61 -6.08
CA ARG A 202 24.52 -5.83 -6.57
C ARG A 202 24.93 -4.93 -7.72
N SER A 203 24.06 -4.83 -8.72
CA SER A 203 24.13 -3.82 -9.76
C SER A 203 23.87 -2.41 -9.21
N ASP A 204 24.31 -1.38 -9.93
CA ASP A 204 24.05 0.02 -9.57
C ASP A 204 22.55 0.32 -9.46
N ASP A 205 21.73 -0.31 -10.31
CA ASP A 205 20.27 -0.16 -10.29
C ASP A 205 19.65 -0.77 -9.02
N GLU A 206 20.13 -1.94 -8.58
CA GLU A 206 19.70 -2.57 -7.32
C GLU A 206 20.09 -1.73 -6.10
N ILE A 207 21.31 -1.18 -6.08
CA ILE A 207 21.78 -0.29 -5.01
C ILE A 207 20.91 0.98 -4.97
N ASN A 208 20.60 1.57 -6.12
CA ASN A 208 19.75 2.76 -6.19
C ASN A 208 18.32 2.46 -5.73
N MET A 209 17.77 1.30 -6.10
CA MET A 209 16.47 0.83 -5.66
C MET A 209 16.42 0.66 -4.14
N LEU A 210 17.42 0.03 -3.53
CA LEU A 210 17.53 -0.10 -2.07
C LEU A 210 17.63 1.25 -1.38
N ARG A 211 18.44 2.17 -1.90
CA ARG A 211 18.52 3.53 -1.34
C ARG A 211 17.18 4.24 -1.38
N GLN A 212 16.40 4.06 -2.46
CA GLN A 212 15.08 4.65 -2.56
C GLN A 212 14.13 4.06 -1.49
N ILE A 213 14.10 2.72 -1.37
CA ILE A 213 13.29 2.02 -0.35
C ILE A 213 13.71 2.47 1.06
N ALA A 214 15.00 2.51 1.35
CA ALA A 214 15.54 2.92 2.66
C ALA A 214 15.19 4.38 3.03
N VAL A 215 14.97 5.24 2.03
CA VAL A 215 14.51 6.63 2.23
C VAL A 215 12.99 6.71 2.42
N ASP A 216 12.22 5.81 1.82
CA ASP A 216 10.77 5.81 1.87
C ASP A 216 10.21 5.07 3.10
N CYS A 217 10.83 3.97 3.55
CA CYS A 217 10.36 3.18 4.69
C CYS A 217 10.20 4.02 5.98
N PRO A 218 11.17 4.87 6.41
CA PRO A 218 11.01 5.68 7.63
C PRO A 218 9.89 6.73 7.53
N ARG A 219 9.54 7.13 6.31
CA ARG A 219 8.49 8.14 6.03
C ARG A 219 7.11 7.51 5.83
N THR A 220 7.01 6.19 5.91
CA THR A 220 5.77 5.43 5.72
C THR A 220 4.91 5.52 6.99
N VAL A 221 3.67 6.00 6.85
CA VAL A 221 2.70 6.20 7.96
C VAL A 221 3.36 6.86 9.20
N PRO A 222 3.84 8.11 9.08
CA PRO A 222 4.68 8.74 10.10
C PRO A 222 3.97 8.96 11.43
N ASP A 223 2.64 9.07 11.42
CA ASP A 223 1.82 9.31 12.61
C ASP A 223 1.68 8.07 13.51
N VAL A 224 2.12 6.90 13.04
CA VAL A 224 2.03 5.64 13.77
C VAL A 224 3.44 5.17 14.17
N THR A 225 3.77 5.38 15.45
CA THR A 225 5.10 5.09 16.03
C THR A 225 5.54 3.64 15.85
N PHE A 226 4.60 2.70 15.83
CA PHE A 226 4.88 1.28 15.64
C PHE A 226 5.65 0.99 14.34
N PHE A 227 5.35 1.71 13.24
CA PHE A 227 6.08 1.51 11.99
C PHE A 227 7.51 2.04 12.05
N GLN A 228 7.86 2.90 13.01
CA GLN A 228 9.20 3.46 13.15
C GLN A 228 10.18 2.53 13.88
N HIS A 229 9.72 1.39 14.40
CA HIS A 229 10.60 0.40 15.01
C HIS A 229 11.55 -0.21 13.97
N ALA A 230 12.84 -0.29 14.30
CA ALA A 230 13.89 -0.76 13.39
C ALA A 230 13.61 -2.16 12.81
N GLN A 231 13.00 -3.06 13.59
CA GLN A 231 12.64 -4.39 13.10
C GLN A 231 11.54 -4.33 12.03
N ILE A 232 10.52 -3.49 12.22
CA ILE A 232 9.43 -3.29 11.25
C ILE A 232 9.95 -2.61 9.99
N GLN A 233 10.83 -1.63 10.13
CA GLN A 233 11.50 -0.96 9.02
C GLN A 233 12.31 -1.95 8.16
N LYS A 234 13.06 -2.86 8.80
CA LYS A 234 13.77 -3.94 8.12
C LYS A 234 12.83 -4.94 7.43
N SER A 235 11.71 -5.29 8.06
CA SER A 235 10.68 -6.13 7.45
C SER A 235 10.08 -5.47 6.20
N LEU A 236 9.73 -4.19 6.28
CA LEU A 236 9.25 -3.40 5.13
C LEU A 236 10.28 -3.38 4.00
N GLU A 237 11.54 -3.08 4.30
CA GLU A 237 12.62 -3.03 3.31
C GLU A 237 12.79 -4.38 2.60
N ARG A 238 12.84 -5.49 3.34
CA ARG A 238 12.92 -6.85 2.77
C ARG A 238 11.76 -7.17 1.86
N ILE A 239 10.52 -6.92 2.31
CA ILE A 239 9.31 -7.21 1.54
C ILE A 239 9.34 -6.41 0.23
N LEU A 240 9.58 -5.10 0.32
CA LEU A 240 9.55 -4.19 -0.82
C LEU A 240 10.66 -4.49 -1.83
N TYR A 241 11.87 -4.71 -1.36
CA TYR A 241 13.00 -5.02 -2.24
C TYR A 241 12.80 -6.37 -2.94
N THR A 242 12.43 -7.41 -2.18
CA THR A 242 12.19 -8.75 -2.73
C THR A 242 11.04 -8.73 -3.74
N TRP A 243 10.03 -7.87 -3.53
CA TRP A 243 8.96 -7.69 -4.51
C TRP A 243 9.49 -6.97 -5.75
N ALA A 244 10.16 -5.83 -5.58
CA ALA A 244 10.61 -4.99 -6.68
C ALA A 244 11.58 -5.72 -7.62
N ILE A 245 12.56 -6.46 -7.08
CA ILE A 245 13.54 -7.20 -7.89
C ILE A 245 12.90 -8.32 -8.72
N ARG A 246 11.82 -8.91 -8.21
CA ARG A 246 11.06 -9.96 -8.90
C ARG A 246 10.07 -9.41 -9.94
N HIS A 247 9.86 -8.10 -9.98
CA HIS A 247 8.95 -7.42 -10.91
C HIS A 247 9.69 -6.32 -11.69
N PRO A 248 10.66 -6.67 -12.56
CA PRO A 248 11.54 -5.69 -13.22
C PRO A 248 10.81 -4.70 -14.14
N ALA A 249 9.60 -5.03 -14.61
CA ALA A 249 8.78 -4.11 -15.39
C ALA A 249 8.25 -2.91 -14.57
N SER A 250 8.20 -3.06 -13.24
CA SER A 250 7.77 -2.02 -12.30
C SER A 250 8.94 -1.51 -11.47
N GLY A 251 9.79 -2.41 -10.97
CA GLY A 251 10.78 -2.10 -9.94
C GLY A 251 10.10 -1.57 -8.68
N TYR A 252 10.81 -0.73 -7.91
CA TYR A 252 10.21 -0.05 -6.77
C TYR A 252 9.57 1.28 -7.20
N VAL A 253 8.26 1.41 -6.96
CA VAL A 253 7.52 2.65 -7.15
C VAL A 253 7.07 3.19 -5.80
N GLN A 254 7.41 4.44 -5.52
CA GLN A 254 6.98 5.13 -4.31
C GLN A 254 5.45 5.11 -4.21
N GLY A 255 4.93 4.68 -3.05
CA GLY A 255 3.51 4.40 -2.82
C GLY A 255 3.25 2.93 -2.51
N ILE A 256 4.03 2.00 -3.08
CA ILE A 256 3.92 0.56 -2.76
C ILE A 256 4.28 0.30 -1.28
N ASN A 257 5.18 1.10 -0.70
CA ASN A 257 5.51 1.07 0.73
C ASN A 257 4.27 1.24 1.63
N ASP A 258 3.33 2.11 1.24
CA ASP A 258 2.10 2.31 2.01
C ASP A 258 1.20 1.07 1.94
N LEU A 259 1.19 0.35 0.82
CA LEU A 259 0.33 -0.82 0.59
C LEU A 259 0.72 -2.05 1.43
N VAL A 260 1.96 -2.10 1.93
CA VAL A 260 2.41 -3.19 2.82
C VAL A 260 1.85 -3.01 4.23
N THR A 261 1.60 -1.77 4.66
CA THR A 261 1.26 -1.44 6.04
C THR A 261 -0.05 -2.06 6.55
N PRO A 262 -1.14 -2.16 5.76
CA PRO A 262 -2.37 -2.80 6.24
C PRO A 262 -2.17 -4.31 6.43
N PHE A 263 -1.37 -4.96 5.57
CA PHE A 263 -1.04 -6.38 5.71
C PHE A 263 -0.23 -6.65 6.97
N LEU A 264 0.81 -5.84 7.23
CA LEU A 264 1.61 -5.95 8.46
C LEU A 264 0.72 -5.79 9.69
N MET A 265 -0.11 -4.75 9.73
CA MET A 265 -1.05 -4.53 10.83
C MET A 265 -1.96 -5.75 11.05
N VAL A 266 -2.60 -6.25 9.99
CA VAL A 266 -3.55 -7.36 10.11
C VAL A 266 -2.85 -8.63 10.56
N PHE A 267 -1.74 -9.02 9.95
CA PHE A 267 -1.07 -10.28 10.31
C PHE A 267 -0.33 -10.22 11.65
N LEU A 268 0.13 -9.04 12.09
CA LEU A 268 0.64 -8.87 13.45
C LEU A 268 -0.47 -8.97 14.50
N SER A 269 -1.69 -8.50 14.21
CA SER A 269 -2.83 -8.59 15.14
C SER A 269 -3.27 -10.01 15.48
N GLU A 270 -2.84 -11.01 14.68
CA GLU A 270 -3.07 -12.43 14.98
C GLU A 270 -2.23 -12.92 16.16
N HIS A 271 -1.11 -12.24 16.45
CA HIS A 271 -0.11 -12.66 17.43
C HIS A 271 0.07 -11.65 18.58
N LEU A 272 -0.37 -10.41 18.39
CA LEU A 272 -0.24 -9.32 19.36
C LEU A 272 -1.63 -8.88 19.85
N ASN A 273 -1.76 -8.77 21.17
CA ASN A 273 -3.02 -8.38 21.81
C ASN A 273 -3.08 -6.87 22.06
N GLY A 274 -4.30 -6.32 22.03
CA GLY A 274 -4.55 -4.92 22.35
C GLY A 274 -4.34 -3.96 21.17
N SER A 275 -4.31 -2.65 21.47
CA SER A 275 -4.06 -1.61 20.47
C SER A 275 -2.60 -1.61 20.00
N MET A 276 -2.39 -1.15 18.76
CA MET A 276 -1.06 -1.05 18.14
C MET A 276 -0.07 -0.22 18.96
N GLU A 277 -0.55 0.75 19.74
CA GLU A 277 0.27 1.56 20.66
C GLU A 277 0.97 0.72 21.75
N ASN A 278 0.40 -0.43 22.10
CA ASN A 278 0.92 -1.33 23.12
C ASN A 278 1.68 -2.52 22.53
N TRP A 279 1.82 -2.60 21.22
CA TRP A 279 2.48 -3.73 20.56
C TRP A 279 4.00 -3.64 20.69
N SER A 280 4.62 -4.75 21.09
CA SER A 280 6.06 -4.92 21.13
C SER A 280 6.45 -6.03 20.16
N ILE A 281 7.25 -5.68 19.15
CA ILE A 281 7.78 -6.65 18.19
C ILE A 281 8.73 -7.67 18.84
N SER A 282 9.32 -7.30 19.99
CA SER A 282 10.21 -8.15 20.78
C SER A 282 9.48 -9.35 21.39
N ASP A 283 8.15 -9.32 21.42
CA ASP A 283 7.31 -10.40 21.95
C ASP A 283 7.18 -11.56 20.95
N LEU A 284 7.62 -11.35 19.70
CA LEU A 284 7.56 -12.34 18.63
C LEU A 284 8.92 -12.99 18.39
N SER A 285 8.92 -14.30 18.10
CA SER A 285 10.13 -15.00 17.68
C SER A 285 10.57 -14.59 16.27
N PRO A 286 11.87 -14.68 15.92
CA PRO A 286 12.35 -14.38 14.57
C PRO A 286 11.64 -15.19 13.47
N GLN A 287 11.32 -16.46 13.75
CA GLN A 287 10.57 -17.30 12.82
C GLN A 287 9.15 -16.80 12.60
N MET A 288 8.49 -16.29 13.65
CA MET A 288 7.14 -15.72 13.53
C MET A 288 7.17 -14.45 12.68
N ILE A 289 8.14 -13.57 12.92
CA ILE A 289 8.34 -12.36 12.11
C ILE A 289 8.56 -12.73 10.64
N SER A 290 9.42 -13.72 10.36
CA SER A 290 9.66 -14.22 9.01
C SER A 290 8.38 -14.77 8.34
N ASN A 291 7.55 -15.52 9.09
CA ASN A 291 6.27 -16.02 8.58
C ASN A 291 5.28 -14.88 8.26
N ILE A 292 5.23 -13.85 9.11
CA ILE A 292 4.39 -12.67 8.91
C ILE A 292 4.86 -11.88 7.69
N GLU A 293 6.17 -11.70 7.52
CA GLU A 293 6.75 -11.06 6.35
C GLU A 293 6.39 -11.78 5.06
N ALA A 294 6.51 -13.10 5.04
CA ALA A 294 6.13 -13.91 3.90
C ALA A 294 4.63 -13.76 3.57
N ASP A 295 3.76 -13.79 4.58
CA ASP A 295 2.32 -13.59 4.39
C ASP A 295 2.02 -12.20 3.81
N CYS A 296 2.69 -11.15 4.30
CA CYS A 296 2.60 -9.80 3.75
C CYS A 296 3.07 -9.74 2.30
N TYR A 297 4.23 -10.35 1.99
CA TYR A 297 4.81 -10.38 0.66
C TYR A 297 3.87 -11.04 -0.36
N TRP A 298 3.32 -12.23 -0.03
CA TRP A 298 2.43 -12.94 -0.94
C TRP A 298 1.08 -12.25 -1.10
N CYS A 299 0.54 -11.66 -0.03
CA CYS A 299 -0.71 -10.90 -0.10
C CYS A 299 -0.55 -9.60 -0.90
N LEU A 300 0.57 -8.88 -0.70
CA LEU A 300 0.93 -7.73 -1.52
C LEU A 300 1.07 -8.12 -3.00
N SER A 301 1.79 -9.20 -3.28
CA SER A 301 1.97 -9.70 -4.65
C SER A 301 0.62 -10.01 -5.31
N LYS A 302 -0.30 -10.67 -4.59
CA LYS A 302 -1.64 -10.98 -5.08
C LYS A 302 -2.51 -9.74 -5.31
N LEU A 303 -2.39 -8.73 -4.46
CA LEU A 303 -3.07 -7.45 -4.67
C LEU A 303 -2.57 -6.75 -5.93
N LEU A 304 -1.24 -6.70 -6.11
CA LEU A 304 -0.59 -6.01 -7.23
C LEU A 304 -0.73 -6.77 -8.56
N ASP A 305 -0.89 -8.10 -8.54
CA ASP A 305 -1.20 -8.91 -9.73
C ASP A 305 -2.43 -8.38 -10.48
N GLY A 306 -3.44 -7.87 -9.77
CA GLY A 306 -4.68 -7.32 -10.33
C GLY A 306 -4.57 -5.87 -10.81
N MET A 307 -3.42 -5.22 -10.66
CA MET A 307 -3.23 -3.80 -11.00
C MET A 307 -1.78 -3.48 -11.41
N GLN A 308 -1.14 -4.37 -12.17
CA GLN A 308 0.27 -4.26 -12.55
C GLN A 308 0.58 -2.97 -13.31
N ASP A 309 -0.32 -2.56 -14.21
CA ASP A 309 -0.20 -1.36 -15.05
C ASP A 309 -0.28 -0.04 -14.26
N HIS A 310 -0.62 -0.08 -12.97
CA HIS A 310 -0.49 1.05 -12.07
C HIS A 310 0.98 1.37 -11.73
N TYR A 311 1.88 0.39 -11.84
CA TYR A 311 3.26 0.51 -11.35
C TYR A 311 4.31 0.25 -12.43
N THR A 312 3.92 -0.13 -13.64
CA THR A 312 4.84 -0.17 -14.80
C THR A 312 5.26 1.24 -15.26
N PHE A 313 6.23 1.33 -16.16
CA PHE A 313 6.71 2.60 -16.74
C PHE A 313 5.56 3.54 -17.17
N ALA A 314 5.65 4.81 -16.76
CA ALA A 314 4.63 5.85 -16.95
C ALA A 314 3.27 5.62 -16.28
N GLN A 315 3.06 4.48 -15.60
CA GLN A 315 1.87 4.16 -14.81
C GLN A 315 0.54 4.35 -15.55
N PRO A 316 0.37 3.77 -16.77
CA PRO A 316 -0.78 4.02 -17.64
C PRO A 316 -2.12 3.68 -16.98
N GLY A 317 -2.18 2.65 -16.13
CA GLY A 317 -3.41 2.29 -15.44
C GLY A 317 -3.92 3.40 -14.51
N ILE A 318 -3.01 4.06 -13.78
CA ILE A 318 -3.38 5.23 -12.95
C ILE A 318 -3.92 6.36 -13.81
N GLN A 319 -3.29 6.64 -14.96
CA GLN A 319 -3.77 7.69 -15.87
C GLN A 319 -5.20 7.40 -16.34
N HIS A 320 -5.49 6.13 -16.66
CA HIS A 320 -6.81 5.68 -17.06
C HIS A 320 -7.84 5.87 -15.93
N LEU A 321 -7.50 5.49 -14.69
CA LEU A 321 -8.39 5.68 -13.54
C LEU A 321 -8.67 7.17 -13.24
N VAL A 322 -7.65 8.02 -13.34
CA VAL A 322 -7.79 9.48 -13.18
C VAL A 322 -8.72 10.06 -14.26
N PHE A 323 -8.58 9.63 -15.51
CA PHE A 323 -9.47 10.04 -16.58
C PHE A 323 -10.91 9.60 -16.30
N ARG A 324 -11.11 8.33 -15.90
CA ARG A 324 -12.43 7.81 -15.56
C ARG A 324 -13.06 8.54 -14.38
N LEU A 325 -12.28 8.91 -13.37
CA LEU A 325 -12.74 9.71 -12.24
C LEU A 325 -13.27 11.07 -12.70
N ARG A 326 -12.55 11.76 -13.59
CA ARG A 326 -13.00 13.04 -14.16
C ARG A 326 -14.35 12.90 -14.86
N GLU A 327 -14.48 11.92 -15.76
CA GLU A 327 -15.72 11.70 -16.50
C GLU A 327 -16.88 11.31 -15.59
N LEU A 328 -16.62 10.49 -14.56
CA LEU A 328 -17.64 10.11 -13.58
C LEU A 328 -18.12 11.31 -12.76
N VAL A 329 -17.18 12.13 -12.25
CA VAL A 329 -17.51 13.34 -11.47
C VAL A 329 -18.29 14.33 -12.33
N ARG A 330 -17.91 14.53 -13.59
CA ARG A 330 -18.66 15.38 -14.52
C ARG A 330 -20.11 14.91 -14.72
N ARG A 331 -20.34 13.60 -14.75
CA ARG A 331 -21.69 13.02 -14.91
C ARG A 331 -22.54 13.12 -13.64
N ILE A 332 -21.93 13.04 -12.46
CA ILE A 332 -22.63 13.06 -11.17
C ILE A 332 -22.88 14.50 -10.70
N ASP A 333 -21.84 15.34 -10.75
CA ASP A 333 -21.83 16.70 -10.22
C ASP A 333 -21.06 17.62 -11.20
N GLU A 334 -21.73 17.94 -12.31
CA GLU A 334 -21.20 18.82 -13.34
C GLU A 334 -20.72 20.18 -12.78
N PRO A 335 -21.43 20.85 -11.84
CA PRO A 335 -20.95 22.09 -11.23
C PRO A 335 -19.54 22.00 -10.66
N VAL A 336 -19.23 20.96 -9.88
CA VAL A 336 -17.89 20.77 -9.30
C VAL A 336 -16.86 20.55 -10.40
N SER A 337 -17.14 19.67 -11.36
CA SER A 337 -16.22 19.40 -12.48
C SER A 337 -15.91 20.68 -13.27
N ARG A 338 -16.93 21.46 -13.61
CA ARG A 338 -16.78 22.71 -14.35
C ARG A 338 -16.02 23.77 -13.55
N HIS A 339 -16.22 23.82 -12.24
CA HIS A 339 -15.48 24.74 -11.36
C HIS A 339 -13.99 24.41 -11.33
N MET A 340 -13.62 23.14 -11.22
CA MET A 340 -12.23 22.67 -11.28
C MET A 340 -11.58 23.02 -12.63
N GLU A 341 -12.26 22.71 -13.73
CA GLU A 341 -11.79 23.02 -15.09
C GLU A 341 -11.61 24.53 -15.30
N LYS A 342 -12.56 25.35 -14.83
CA LYS A 342 -12.50 26.82 -14.93
C LYS A 342 -11.28 27.41 -14.21
N HIS A 343 -10.89 26.82 -13.08
CA HIS A 343 -9.72 27.26 -12.32
C HIS A 343 -8.42 26.56 -12.77
N GLY A 344 -8.48 25.71 -13.81
CA GLY A 344 -7.32 25.01 -14.35
C GLY A 344 -6.79 23.90 -13.47
N LEU A 345 -7.61 23.35 -12.55
CA LEU A 345 -7.24 22.20 -11.75
C LEU A 345 -7.39 20.92 -12.58
N GLU A 346 -6.27 20.24 -12.83
CA GLU A 346 -6.26 18.92 -13.46
C GLU A 346 -6.40 17.82 -12.41
N PHE A 347 -7.26 16.84 -12.66
CA PHE A 347 -7.50 15.72 -11.72
C PHE A 347 -6.21 14.96 -11.37
N LEU A 348 -5.25 14.89 -12.30
CA LEU A 348 -3.95 14.25 -12.07
C LEU A 348 -3.16 14.88 -10.89
N GLN A 349 -3.35 16.18 -10.62
CA GLN A 349 -2.60 16.90 -9.59
C GLN A 349 -2.92 16.45 -8.15
N PHE A 350 -4.08 15.83 -7.93
CA PHE A 350 -4.46 15.29 -6.62
C PHE A 350 -4.76 13.78 -6.68
N ALA A 351 -5.49 13.33 -7.70
CA ALA A 351 -5.98 11.95 -7.77
C ALA A 351 -4.90 10.93 -8.11
N PHE A 352 -3.75 11.35 -8.65
CA PHE A 352 -2.63 10.42 -8.86
C PHE A 352 -2.23 9.73 -7.55
N ARG A 353 -2.08 10.49 -6.46
CA ARG A 353 -1.75 9.94 -5.13
C ARG A 353 -2.84 9.02 -4.61
N TRP A 354 -4.10 9.37 -4.86
CA TRP A 354 -5.27 8.61 -4.44
C TRP A 354 -5.25 7.19 -5.02
N PHE A 355 -5.00 7.06 -6.33
CA PHE A 355 -4.91 5.75 -6.97
C PHE A 355 -3.59 5.03 -6.68
N ASN A 356 -2.46 5.75 -6.69
CA ASN A 356 -1.14 5.16 -6.44
C ASN A 356 -1.02 4.50 -5.04
N CYS A 357 -1.66 5.11 -4.04
CA CYS A 357 -1.67 4.65 -2.65
C CYS A 357 -3.03 4.06 -2.22
N LEU A 358 -3.95 3.77 -3.15
CA LEU A 358 -5.29 3.22 -2.88
C LEU A 358 -6.06 3.94 -1.75
N LEU A 359 -5.98 5.27 -1.72
CA LEU A 359 -6.58 6.18 -0.73
C LEU A 359 -6.06 6.06 0.71
N ILE A 360 -5.04 5.24 0.99
CA ILE A 360 -4.48 5.09 2.35
C ILE A 360 -4.07 6.44 2.95
N ARG A 361 -3.56 7.37 2.12
CA ARG A 361 -3.12 8.69 2.57
C ARG A 361 -4.23 9.70 2.82
N GLU A 362 -5.45 9.39 2.40
CA GLU A 362 -6.61 10.29 2.50
C GLU A 362 -7.59 9.87 3.62
N ILE A 363 -7.39 8.68 4.18
CA ILE A 363 -8.27 8.05 5.17
C ILE A 363 -7.45 7.78 6.43
N PRO A 364 -7.98 8.05 7.64
CA PRO A 364 -7.29 7.72 8.89
C PRO A 364 -6.86 6.27 8.95
N PHE A 365 -5.65 6.02 9.44
CA PHE A 365 -5.03 4.70 9.39
C PHE A 365 -5.88 3.61 10.08
N HIS A 366 -6.58 3.94 11.18
CA HIS A 366 -7.47 3.01 11.89
C HIS A 366 -8.67 2.55 11.05
N LEU A 367 -9.06 3.30 10.02
CA LEU A 367 -10.14 2.96 9.10
C LEU A 367 -9.66 2.22 7.84
N VAL A 368 -8.35 2.20 7.57
CA VAL A 368 -7.79 1.57 6.35
C VAL A 368 -8.12 0.08 6.28
N THR A 369 -8.04 -0.64 7.40
CA THR A 369 -8.41 -2.07 7.41
C THR A 369 -9.89 -2.29 7.09
N ARG A 370 -10.79 -1.42 7.56
CA ARG A 370 -12.21 -1.47 7.19
C ARG A 370 -12.40 -1.17 5.70
N LEU A 371 -11.73 -0.16 5.15
CA LEU A 371 -11.76 0.14 3.72
C LEU A 371 -11.30 -1.07 2.89
N TRP A 372 -10.21 -1.70 3.32
CA TRP A 372 -9.61 -2.84 2.63
C TRP A 372 -10.44 -4.12 2.76
N ASP A 373 -11.25 -4.28 3.81
CA ASP A 373 -12.25 -5.37 3.87
C ASP A 373 -13.18 -5.33 2.64
N THR A 374 -13.59 -4.13 2.19
CA THR A 374 -14.36 -3.96 0.95
C THR A 374 -13.49 -4.16 -0.29
N TYR A 375 -12.26 -3.65 -0.31
CA TYR A 375 -11.37 -3.82 -1.48
C TYR A 375 -11.12 -5.29 -1.81
N LEU A 376 -10.81 -6.09 -0.79
CA LEU A 376 -10.56 -7.51 -0.95
C LEU A 376 -11.85 -8.29 -1.27
N ALA A 377 -13.02 -7.77 -0.87
CA ALA A 377 -14.30 -8.33 -1.28
C ALA A 377 -14.60 -8.10 -2.77
N GLU A 378 -14.24 -6.93 -3.32
CA GLU A 378 -14.38 -6.62 -4.76
C GLU A 378 -13.44 -7.44 -5.65
N GLY A 379 -12.26 -7.80 -5.14
CA GLY A 379 -11.28 -8.61 -5.87
C GLY A 379 -10.83 -7.94 -7.17
N ASP A 380 -10.94 -8.65 -8.29
CA ASP A 380 -10.49 -8.17 -9.61
C ASP A 380 -11.23 -6.91 -10.10
N SER A 381 -12.41 -6.62 -9.54
CA SER A 381 -13.19 -5.41 -9.88
C SER A 381 -12.72 -4.16 -9.11
N LEU A 382 -11.75 -4.30 -8.20
CA LEU A 382 -11.27 -3.22 -7.35
C LEU A 382 -10.85 -1.96 -8.12
N PRO A 383 -10.03 -2.00 -9.19
CA PRO A 383 -9.63 -0.77 -9.89
C PRO A 383 -10.83 0.01 -10.44
N ASP A 384 -11.87 -0.69 -10.91
CA ASP A 384 -13.12 -0.09 -11.37
C ASP A 384 -13.88 0.56 -10.20
N PHE A 385 -14.09 -0.20 -9.12
CA PHE A 385 -14.82 0.26 -7.95
C PHE A 385 -14.12 1.42 -7.23
N LEU A 386 -12.78 1.45 -7.24
CA LEU A 386 -11.97 2.52 -6.65
C LEU A 386 -12.23 3.88 -7.29
N VAL A 387 -12.63 3.93 -8.57
CA VAL A 387 -13.05 5.17 -9.23
C VAL A 387 -14.30 5.74 -8.55
N TYR A 388 -15.28 4.89 -8.23
CA TYR A 388 -16.52 5.30 -7.56
C TYR A 388 -16.28 5.71 -6.11
N ILE A 389 -15.39 5.01 -5.40
CA ILE A 389 -14.98 5.39 -4.04
C ILE A 389 -14.29 6.77 -4.07
N SER A 390 -13.37 6.98 -5.02
CA SER A 390 -12.67 8.25 -5.19
C SER A 390 -13.63 9.40 -5.54
N ALA A 391 -14.62 9.16 -6.42
CA ALA A 391 -15.66 10.14 -6.70
C ALA A 391 -16.51 10.42 -5.47
N SER A 392 -16.87 9.40 -4.69
CA SER A 392 -17.68 9.53 -3.49
C SER A 392 -16.97 10.33 -2.40
N LEU A 393 -15.67 10.08 -2.23
CA LEU A 393 -14.81 10.86 -1.34
C LEU A 393 -14.73 12.32 -1.78
N LEU A 394 -14.46 12.58 -3.07
CA LEU A 394 -14.36 13.94 -3.61
C LEU A 394 -15.65 14.73 -3.39
N LEU A 395 -16.79 14.13 -3.76
CA LEU A 395 -18.10 14.77 -3.73
C LEU A 395 -18.72 14.84 -2.33
N THR A 396 -18.06 14.26 -1.31
CA THR A 396 -18.36 14.60 0.08
C THR A 396 -18.06 16.07 0.39
N TRP A 397 -17.22 16.71 -0.44
CA TRP A 397 -16.79 18.09 -0.26
C TRP A 397 -17.28 19.05 -1.36
N SER A 398 -18.28 18.66 -2.17
CA SER A 398 -18.79 19.47 -3.29
C SER A 398 -19.05 20.93 -2.92
N ASP A 399 -19.83 21.18 -1.87
CA ASP A 399 -20.19 22.52 -1.41
C ASP A 399 -18.99 23.38 -0.99
N LYS A 400 -17.94 22.74 -0.50
CA LYS A 400 -16.70 23.41 -0.11
C LYS A 400 -15.86 23.69 -1.36
N LEU A 401 -15.67 22.70 -2.23
CA LEU A 401 -14.89 22.81 -3.46
C LEU A 401 -15.37 23.95 -4.36
N LEU A 402 -16.68 24.15 -4.48
CA LEU A 402 -17.28 25.24 -5.28
C LEU A 402 -16.91 26.65 -4.79
N LYS A 403 -16.39 26.78 -3.56
CA LYS A 403 -16.02 28.07 -2.95
C LYS A 403 -14.52 28.34 -2.98
N LEU A 404 -13.71 27.33 -3.31
CA LEU A 404 -12.26 27.41 -3.27
C LEU A 404 -11.69 27.89 -4.62
N ASP A 405 -10.61 28.66 -4.57
CA ASP A 405 -9.80 28.96 -5.75
C ASP A 405 -8.86 27.79 -6.10
N PHE A 406 -8.03 27.97 -7.14
CA PHE A 406 -7.07 26.93 -7.56
C PHE A 406 -6.12 26.49 -6.45
N GLN A 407 -5.48 27.44 -5.75
CA GLN A 407 -4.46 27.11 -4.75
C GLN A 407 -5.10 26.45 -3.53
N GLU A 408 -6.25 26.96 -3.10
CA GLU A 408 -7.02 26.40 -2.01
C GLU A 408 -7.53 24.98 -2.33
N MET A 409 -8.02 24.73 -3.55
CA MET A 409 -8.44 23.39 -3.97
C MET A 409 -7.28 22.40 -3.95
N VAL A 410 -6.11 22.76 -4.49
CA VAL A 410 -4.93 21.88 -4.47
C VAL A 410 -4.55 21.52 -3.04
N MET A 411 -4.43 22.53 -2.16
CA MET A 411 -4.07 22.30 -0.76
C MET A 411 -5.11 21.44 -0.03
N PHE A 412 -6.40 21.71 -0.26
CA PHE A 412 -7.50 20.99 0.35
C PHE A 412 -7.57 19.53 -0.10
N LEU A 413 -7.46 19.26 -1.41
CA LEU A 413 -7.53 17.90 -1.96
C LEU A 413 -6.31 17.04 -1.61
N GLN A 414 -5.17 17.68 -1.28
CA GLN A 414 -3.99 17.00 -0.76
C GLN A 414 -4.01 16.80 0.76
N HIS A 415 -4.96 17.42 1.48
CA HIS A 415 -5.09 17.34 2.94
C HIS A 415 -6.58 17.37 3.31
N LEU A 416 -7.33 16.36 2.85
CA LEU A 416 -8.75 16.25 3.18
C LEU A 416 -8.92 16.14 4.71
N PRO A 417 -9.90 16.83 5.31
CA PRO A 417 -10.10 16.84 6.75
C PRO A 417 -10.83 15.56 7.19
N THR A 418 -10.12 14.43 7.14
CA THR A 418 -10.64 13.11 7.47
C THR A 418 -10.16 12.58 8.80
N LEU A 419 -9.25 13.27 9.51
CA LEU A 419 -8.62 12.79 10.75
C LEU A 419 -9.61 12.29 11.80
N ASP A 420 -10.71 13.03 12.01
CA ASP A 420 -11.75 12.70 12.99
C ASP A 420 -12.82 11.73 12.46
N TRP A 421 -12.64 11.17 11.26
CA TRP A 421 -13.59 10.23 10.70
C TRP A 421 -13.69 8.95 11.53
N THR A 422 -14.91 8.45 11.59
CA THR A 422 -15.26 7.17 12.19
C THR A 422 -15.66 6.19 11.09
N HIS A 423 -16.11 5.01 11.50
CA HIS A 423 -16.71 4.05 10.58
C HIS A 423 -17.92 4.66 9.86
N HIS A 424 -18.67 5.57 10.48
CA HIS A 424 -19.87 6.16 9.89
C HIS A 424 -19.57 6.92 8.59
N GLU A 425 -18.61 7.84 8.61
CA GLU A 425 -18.22 8.63 7.43
C GLU A 425 -17.70 7.71 6.31
N LEU A 426 -16.88 6.72 6.66
CA LEU A 426 -16.38 5.75 5.70
C LEU A 426 -17.52 4.92 5.08
N GLU A 427 -18.47 4.42 5.87
CA GLU A 427 -19.63 3.68 5.37
C GLU A 427 -20.49 4.54 4.42
N MET A 428 -20.64 5.84 4.71
CA MET A 428 -21.36 6.76 3.82
C MET A 428 -20.66 6.90 2.46
N VAL A 429 -19.32 6.99 2.45
CA VAL A 429 -18.52 7.03 1.22
C VAL A 429 -18.69 5.72 0.44
N LEU A 430 -18.53 4.57 1.09
CA LEU A 430 -18.65 3.25 0.46
C LEU A 430 -20.07 2.98 -0.07
N SER A 431 -21.10 3.34 0.70
CA SER A 431 -22.50 3.15 0.31
C SER A 431 -22.88 4.00 -0.92
N ARG A 432 -22.44 5.26 -0.95
CA ARG A 432 -22.66 6.14 -2.10
C ARG A 432 -21.88 5.65 -3.33
N ALA A 433 -20.65 5.18 -3.15
CA ALA A 433 -19.86 4.58 -4.22
C ALA A 433 -20.56 3.33 -4.80
N PHE A 434 -21.09 2.44 -3.96
CA PHE A 434 -21.84 1.27 -4.38
C PHE A 434 -23.12 1.61 -5.15
N MET A 435 -23.88 2.59 -4.66
CA MET A 435 -25.08 3.09 -5.33
C MET A 435 -24.74 3.61 -6.74
N TRP A 436 -23.70 4.43 -6.87
CA TRP A 436 -23.27 4.94 -8.17
C TRP A 436 -22.71 3.86 -9.08
N HIS A 437 -21.90 2.96 -8.55
CA HIS A 437 -21.40 1.81 -9.30
C HIS A 437 -22.58 1.02 -9.88
N THR A 438 -23.61 0.73 -9.09
CA THR A 438 -24.82 0.03 -9.54
C THR A 438 -25.57 0.82 -10.62
N MET A 439 -25.83 2.12 -10.40
CA MET A 439 -26.56 2.97 -11.35
C MET A 439 -25.85 3.11 -12.71
N PHE A 440 -24.54 3.29 -12.70
CA PHE A 440 -23.76 3.57 -13.91
C PHE A 440 -23.28 2.29 -14.61
N SER A 441 -23.12 1.17 -13.91
CA SER A 441 -22.86 -0.15 -14.51
C SER A 441 -24.12 -0.75 -15.15
N SER A 442 -25.29 -0.54 -14.54
CA SER A 442 -26.58 -0.98 -15.08
C SER A 442 -27.13 -0.07 -16.17
N SER A 443 -26.34 0.90 -16.65
CA SER A 443 -26.69 1.78 -17.78
C SER A 443 -25.94 1.37 -19.06
N PRO A 444 -26.14 0.16 -19.63
CA PRO A 444 -25.73 -0.09 -21.01
C PRO A 444 -26.69 0.65 -21.95
N ASN A 445 -26.14 1.37 -22.93
CA ASN A 445 -26.83 2.07 -24.04
C ASN A 445 -27.26 3.53 -23.84
N HIS A 446 -26.27 4.43 -23.78
CA HIS A 446 -26.35 5.69 -24.56
C HIS A 446 -25.07 5.95 -25.38
N LEU A 447 -24.21 4.94 -25.56
CA LEU A 447 -23.01 5.00 -26.40
C LEU A 447 -23.32 4.63 -27.86
N ALA A 448 -24.30 5.31 -28.44
CA ALA A 448 -24.51 5.42 -29.89
C ALA A 448 -25.44 6.62 -30.16
N SER A 449 -24.89 7.83 -30.11
CA SER A 449 -25.36 8.98 -30.90
C SER A 449 -24.25 9.98 -31.08
#